data_AF-A0A844YXF1-F1
#
_entry.id   AF-A0A844YXF1-F1
#
_cell.length_a   1.000
_cell.length_b   1.000
_cell.length_c   1.000
_cell.angle_alpha   90.00
_cell.angle_beta   90.00
_cell.angle_gamma   90.00
#
_symmetry.space_group_name_H-M   'P 1'
#
loop_
_entity.id
_entity.type
_entity.pdbx_description
1 polymer ?
#
loop_
_entity_poly.entity_id
_entity_poly.type
_entity_poly.pdbx_seq_one_letter_code
_entity_poly.pdbx_strand_id
1 'polypeptide(L)'
;MSAMDYQHFRDTLIVAIADAQSDERVRPVVLYTLCKSLGLAEHHSWINSLPADLESLGYGKNCSTLSDPKFLINGAGLSRAVEIRKARRPLTIRERISSLPLGKGAWDIFKIGLGVILGILATKYFGQA
;
A
#
# COMPACT_ATOMS: atom_id res chain seq x y z
N MET A 1 -1.68 -6.66 -22.46
CA MET A 1 -1.43 -6.13 -21.10
C MET A 1 -2.51 -5.11 -20.82
N SER A 2 -3.21 -5.24 -19.69
CA SER A 2 -4.37 -4.40 -19.38
C SER A 2 -3.93 -3.06 -18.79
N ALA A 3 -4.78 -2.03 -18.89
CA ALA A 3 -4.52 -0.73 -18.25
C ALA A 3 -4.40 -0.85 -16.71
N MET A 4 -5.04 -1.85 -16.11
CA MET A 4 -4.90 -2.14 -14.68
C MET A 4 -3.50 -2.63 -14.31
N ASP A 5 -2.85 -3.41 -15.18
CA ASP A 5 -1.49 -3.93 -14.93
C ASP A 5 -0.47 -2.78 -14.89
N TYR A 6 -0.61 -1.81 -15.79
CA TYR A 6 0.26 -0.64 -15.83
C TYR A 6 0.05 0.29 -14.64
N GLN A 7 -1.22 0.50 -14.22
CA GLN A 7 -1.51 1.28 -13.01
C GLN A 7 -0.89 0.64 -11.78
N HIS A 8 -0.99 -0.69 -11.65
CA HIS A 8 -0.38 -1.41 -10.54
C HIS A 8 1.14 -1.30 -10.55
N PHE A 9 1.77 -1.43 -11.72
CA PHE A 9 3.20 -1.22 -11.92
C PHE A 9 3.63 0.19 -11.48
N ARG A 10 2.94 1.23 -11.97
CA ARG A 10 3.22 2.63 -11.60
C ARG A 10 3.07 2.87 -10.10
N ASP A 11 2.00 2.36 -9.49
CA ASP A 11 1.73 2.53 -8.06
C ASP A 11 2.77 1.78 -7.20
N THR A 12 3.31 0.67 -7.68
CA THR A 12 4.41 -0.03 -7.02
C THR A 12 5.72 0.76 -7.13
N LEU A 13 6.02 1.32 -8.30
CA LEU A 13 7.25 2.08 -8.49
C LEU A 13 7.25 3.43 -7.79
N ILE A 14 6.12 4.14 -7.70
CA ILE A 14 6.09 5.41 -6.95
C ILE A 14 6.40 5.20 -5.46
N VAL A 15 5.96 4.07 -4.89
CA VAL A 15 6.29 3.69 -3.51
C VAL A 15 7.78 3.38 -3.38
N ALA A 16 8.32 2.57 -4.29
CA ALA A 16 9.73 2.21 -4.25
C ALA A 16 10.69 3.39 -4.49
N ILE A 17 10.31 4.34 -5.37
CA ILE A 17 11.07 5.58 -5.57
C ILE A 17 11.06 6.41 -4.28
N ALA A 18 9.89 6.53 -3.64
CA ALA A 18 9.77 7.25 -2.37
C ALA A 18 10.64 6.63 -1.25
N ASP A 19 10.68 5.29 -1.18
CA ASP A 19 11.53 4.58 -0.20
C ASP A 19 13.02 4.82 -0.49
N ALA A 20 13.45 4.65 -1.75
CA ALA A 20 14.85 4.86 -2.14
C ALA A 20 15.35 6.29 -1.86
N GLN A 21 14.50 7.30 -2.05
CA GLN A 21 14.87 8.71 -1.79
C GLN A 21 14.76 9.13 -0.33
N SER A 22 14.12 8.32 0.51
CA SER A 22 14.10 8.56 1.96
C SER A 22 15.43 8.17 2.60
N ASP A 23 16.07 7.12 2.05
CA ASP A 23 17.35 6.60 2.56
C ASP A 23 18.57 7.34 1.98
N GLU A 24 18.50 7.72 0.70
CA GLU A 24 19.57 8.45 0.03
C GLU A 24 19.22 9.93 -0.12
N ARG A 25 20.13 10.83 0.28
CA ARG A 25 20.04 12.29 0.08
C ARG A 25 19.33 12.62 -1.23
N VAL A 26 18.20 13.33 -1.17
CA VAL A 26 17.29 13.76 -2.27
C VAL A 26 17.98 13.82 -3.65
N ARG A 27 18.15 12.67 -4.30
CA ARG A 27 18.81 12.52 -5.60
C ARG A 27 17.89 11.74 -6.53
N PRO A 28 17.90 12.02 -7.85
CA PRO A 28 17.10 11.28 -8.80
C PRO A 28 17.44 9.78 -8.77
N VAL A 29 16.42 8.94 -8.72
CA VAL A 29 16.57 7.48 -8.67
C VAL A 29 16.62 6.91 -10.07
N VAL A 30 17.55 5.99 -10.31
CA VAL A 30 17.67 5.24 -11.57
C VAL A 30 16.63 4.13 -11.60
N LEU A 31 15.66 4.24 -12.51
CA LEU A 31 14.52 3.32 -12.53
C LEU A 31 14.89 1.91 -12.98
N TYR A 32 15.85 1.75 -13.90
CA TYR A 32 16.29 0.41 -14.32
C TYR A 32 16.87 -0.40 -13.16
N THR A 33 17.76 0.22 -12.37
CA THR A 33 18.36 -0.43 -11.19
C THR A 33 17.30 -0.77 -10.16
N LEU A 34 16.36 0.16 -9.91
CA LEU A 34 15.26 -0.05 -8.98
C LEU A 34 14.35 -1.21 -9.44
N CYS A 35 13.89 -1.21 -10.69
CA CYS A 35 13.08 -2.28 -11.25
C CYS A 35 13.79 -3.63 -11.22
N LYS A 36 15.11 -3.65 -11.49
CA LYS A 36 15.91 -4.88 -11.38
C LYS A 36 15.92 -5.43 -9.95
N SER A 37 16.08 -4.57 -8.95
CA SER A 37 16.05 -4.99 -7.55
C SER A 37 14.68 -5.53 -7.09
N LEU A 38 13.60 -5.03 -7.72
CA LEU A 38 12.22 -5.45 -7.45
C LEU A 38 11.77 -6.65 -8.29
N GLY A 39 12.62 -7.18 -9.18
CA GLY A 39 12.25 -8.25 -10.09
C GLY A 39 11.24 -7.85 -11.16
N LEU A 40 11.22 -6.57 -11.56
CA LEU A 40 10.32 -5.98 -12.57
C LEU A 40 11.07 -5.59 -13.86
N ALA A 41 12.22 -6.21 -14.11
CA ALA A 41 13.10 -5.82 -15.20
C ALA A 41 12.49 -6.14 -16.58
N GLU A 42 11.57 -7.08 -16.68
CA GLU A 42 10.90 -7.47 -17.94
C GLU A 42 10.07 -6.33 -18.57
N HIS A 43 9.69 -5.31 -17.81
CA HIS A 43 8.82 -4.22 -18.25
C HIS A 43 9.57 -3.02 -18.86
N HIS A 44 10.61 -3.25 -19.68
CA HIS A 44 11.49 -2.19 -20.22
C HIS A 44 10.75 -1.02 -20.88
N SER A 45 9.71 -1.29 -21.67
CA SER A 45 8.93 -0.24 -22.35
C SER A 45 8.24 0.69 -21.36
N TRP A 46 7.67 0.13 -20.29
CA TRP A 46 7.02 0.88 -19.22
C TRP A 46 8.02 1.67 -18.39
N ILE A 47 9.21 1.13 -18.13
CA ILE A 47 10.27 1.84 -17.41
C ILE A 47 10.68 3.11 -18.14
N ASN A 48 10.74 3.08 -19.48
CA ASN A 48 11.11 4.24 -20.29
C ASN A 48 10.01 5.32 -20.34
N SER A 49 8.73 4.94 -20.35
CA SER A 49 7.61 5.90 -20.38
C SER A 49 7.27 6.47 -19.01
N LEU A 50 7.54 5.71 -17.94
CA LEU A 50 7.13 6.04 -16.57
C LEU A 50 7.57 7.43 -16.10
N PRO A 51 8.81 7.92 -16.32
CA PRO A 51 9.21 9.24 -15.87
C PRO A 51 8.34 10.37 -16.43
N ALA A 52 8.01 10.30 -17.73
CA ALA A 52 7.17 11.30 -18.38
C ALA A 52 5.74 11.25 -17.85
N ASP A 53 5.21 10.04 -17.64
CA ASP A 53 3.87 9.85 -17.07
C ASP A 53 3.76 10.38 -15.65
N LEU A 54 4.74 10.08 -14.79
CA LEU A 54 4.78 10.56 -13.40
C LEU A 54 4.92 12.08 -13.31
N GLU A 55 5.68 12.69 -14.22
CA GLU A 55 5.80 14.14 -14.34
C GLU A 55 4.48 14.78 -14.81
N SER A 56 3.81 14.18 -15.80
CA SER A 56 2.49 14.64 -16.27
C SER A 56 1.41 14.61 -15.18
N LEU A 57 1.55 13.69 -14.21
CA LEU A 57 0.68 13.56 -13.04
C LEU A 57 1.10 14.49 -11.89
N GLY A 58 2.20 15.24 -12.03
CA GLY A 58 2.69 16.18 -11.03
C GLY A 58 3.40 15.54 -9.84
N TYR A 59 3.82 14.27 -9.94
CA TYR A 59 4.44 13.54 -8.82
C TYR A 59 5.93 13.82 -8.61
N GLY A 60 6.54 14.63 -9.48
CA GLY A 60 7.96 14.92 -9.41
C GLY A 60 8.49 15.49 -10.70
N LYS A 61 9.79 15.36 -10.90
CA LYS A 61 10.53 15.83 -12.06
C LYS A 61 11.17 14.67 -12.79
N ASN A 62 11.01 14.65 -14.11
CA ASN A 62 11.73 13.74 -14.97
C ASN A 62 13.19 14.22 -15.12
N CYS A 63 14.13 13.38 -14.71
CA CYS A 63 15.56 13.64 -14.81
C CYS A 63 16.25 12.67 -15.78
N SER A 64 15.46 12.00 -16.61
CA SER A 64 15.94 10.95 -17.51
C SER A 64 16.84 11.51 -18.60
N THR A 65 17.84 10.73 -18.99
CA THR A 65 18.57 10.92 -20.24
C THR A 65 18.13 9.87 -21.26
N LEU A 66 18.57 10.00 -22.52
CA LEU A 66 18.23 9.10 -23.64
C LEU A 66 18.42 7.60 -23.34
N SER A 67 19.32 7.25 -22.43
CA SER A 67 19.65 5.86 -22.06
C SER A 67 19.38 5.52 -20.60
N ASP A 68 18.95 6.48 -19.78
CA ASP A 68 18.94 6.31 -18.32
C ASP A 68 17.70 6.99 -17.71
N PRO A 69 16.56 6.26 -17.62
CA PRO A 69 15.33 6.70 -16.99
C PRO A 69 15.56 7.00 -15.52
N LYS A 70 15.36 8.27 -15.14
CA LYS A 70 15.52 8.76 -13.78
C LYS A 70 14.36 9.63 -13.37
N PHE A 71 13.99 9.51 -12.10
CA PHE A 71 12.90 10.29 -11.55
C PHE A 71 13.26 10.86 -10.18
N LEU A 72 12.84 12.09 -9.93
CA LEU A 72 12.96 12.78 -8.65
C LEU A 72 11.55 13.06 -8.11
N ILE A 73 11.15 12.39 -7.04
CA ILE A 73 9.84 12.58 -6.43
C ILE A 73 9.73 13.94 -5.74
N ASN A 74 8.55 14.53 -5.73
CA ASN A 74 8.22 15.73 -4.96
C ASN A 74 7.24 15.39 -3.81
N GLY A 75 6.78 16.42 -3.08
CA GLY A 75 5.81 16.23 -1.99
C GLY A 75 4.48 15.58 -2.42
N ALA A 76 4.00 15.86 -3.64
CA ALA A 76 2.77 15.23 -4.15
C ALA A 76 2.97 13.74 -4.43
N GLY A 77 4.10 13.36 -5.03
CA GLY A 77 4.45 11.96 -5.23
C GLY A 77 4.66 11.20 -3.91
N LEU A 78 5.26 11.83 -2.90
CA LEU A 78 5.39 11.24 -1.55
C LEU A 78 4.02 11.02 -0.90
N SER A 79 3.13 12.01 -0.97
CA SER A 79 1.76 11.87 -0.49
C SER A 79 1.03 10.71 -1.18
N ARG A 80 1.18 10.59 -2.51
CA ARG A 80 0.60 9.48 -3.27
C ARG A 80 1.15 8.12 -2.84
N ALA A 81 2.46 8.01 -2.61
CA ALA A 81 3.06 6.80 -2.08
C ALA A 81 2.48 6.42 -0.71
N VAL A 82 2.23 7.40 0.17
CA VAL A 82 1.59 7.16 1.48
C VAL A 82 0.16 6.68 1.33
N GLU A 83 -0.63 7.24 0.41
CA GLU A 83 -1.99 6.77 0.11
C GLU A 83 -2.00 5.32 -0.36
N ILE A 84 -1.09 4.97 -1.27
CA ILE A 84 -0.97 3.60 -1.79
C ILE A 84 -0.58 2.64 -0.65
N ARG A 85 0.38 3.02 0.22
CA ARG A 85 0.73 2.22 1.40
C ARG A 85 -0.47 2.02 2.34
N LYS A 86 -1.30 3.05 2.54
CA LYS A 86 -2.54 2.94 3.34
C LYS A 86 -3.55 2.00 2.68
N ALA A 87 -3.74 2.09 1.36
CA ALA A 87 -4.64 1.21 0.63
C ALA A 87 -4.18 -0.26 0.63
N ARG A 88 -2.86 -0.50 0.65
CA ARG A 88 -2.26 -1.83 0.70
C ARG A 88 -2.12 -2.40 2.13
N ARG A 89 -2.30 -1.59 3.18
CA ARG A 89 -2.25 -2.09 4.56
C ARG A 89 -3.40 -3.08 4.78
N PRO A 90 -3.15 -4.26 5.36
CA PRO A 90 -4.22 -5.14 5.77
C PRO A 90 -5.07 -4.40 6.81
N LEU A 91 -6.36 -4.23 6.51
CA LEU A 91 -7.30 -3.61 7.44
C LEU A 91 -7.21 -4.34 8.78
N THR A 92 -6.92 -3.59 9.84
CA THR A 92 -6.89 -4.16 11.17
C THR A 92 -8.28 -4.66 11.54
N ILE A 93 -8.38 -5.67 12.42
CA ILE A 93 -9.66 -6.22 12.90
C ILE A 93 -10.60 -5.09 13.36
N ARG A 94 -10.05 -4.03 13.96
CA ARG A 94 -10.79 -2.84 14.43
C ARG A 94 -11.41 -2.04 13.27
N GLU A 95 -10.70 -1.88 12.16
CA GLU A 95 -11.20 -1.20 10.96
C GLU A 95 -12.24 -2.05 10.22
N ARG A 96 -12.02 -3.37 10.14
CA ARG A 96 -13.01 -4.35 9.65
C ARG A 96 -14.32 -4.31 10.45
N ILE A 97 -14.23 -4.15 11.77
CA ILE A 97 -15.42 -4.03 12.63
C ILE A 97 -16.12 -2.68 12.41
N SER A 98 -15.38 -1.60 12.18
CA SER A 98 -15.97 -0.27 11.91
C SER A 98 -16.58 -0.13 10.51
N SER A 99 -16.17 -0.94 9.54
CA SER A 99 -16.73 -0.94 8.18
C SER A 99 -18.01 -1.79 8.05
N LEU A 100 -18.38 -2.57 9.07
CA LEU A 100 -19.67 -3.21 9.10
C LEU A 100 -20.74 -2.14 9.40
N PRO A 101 -21.82 -2.04 8.60
CA PRO A 101 -22.93 -1.13 8.85
C PRO A 101 -23.80 -1.67 9.98
N LEU A 102 -23.18 -1.96 11.12
CA LEU A 102 -23.81 -2.55 12.26
C LEU A 102 -23.87 -1.46 13.32
N GLY A 103 -24.99 -0.74 13.28
CA GLY A 103 -25.38 0.21 14.30
C GLY A 103 -25.29 -0.40 15.70
N LYS A 104 -25.28 0.50 16.69
CA LYS A 104 -25.16 0.34 18.15
C LYS A 104 -25.54 -1.02 18.78
N GLY A 105 -26.48 -1.77 18.22
CA GLY A 105 -26.93 -3.08 18.72
C GLY A 105 -25.98 -4.27 18.49
N ALA A 106 -25.02 -4.22 17.55
CA ALA A 106 -24.14 -5.38 17.31
C ALA A 106 -23.09 -5.62 18.40
N TRP A 107 -22.68 -4.56 19.11
CA TRP A 107 -21.80 -4.69 20.27
C TRP A 107 -22.51 -5.40 21.43
N ASP A 108 -23.82 -5.15 21.61
CA ASP A 108 -24.62 -5.87 22.60
C ASP A 108 -24.80 -7.34 22.24
N ILE A 109 -25.00 -7.68 20.95
CA ILE A 109 -25.08 -9.08 20.50
C ILE A 109 -23.75 -9.81 20.74
N PHE A 110 -22.61 -9.16 20.46
CA PHE A 110 -21.30 -9.74 20.73
C PHE A 110 -21.04 -9.96 22.22
N LYS A 111 -21.43 -9.01 23.09
CA LYS A 111 -21.37 -9.18 24.56
C LYS A 111 -22.23 -10.36 25.02
N ILE A 112 -23.45 -10.47 24.51
CA ILE A 112 -24.37 -11.57 24.86
C ILE A 112 -23.77 -12.90 24.43
N GLY A 113 -23.27 -13.00 23.19
CA GLY A 113 -22.65 -14.22 22.68
C GLY A 113 -21.42 -14.64 23.48
N LEU A 114 -20.54 -13.69 23.82
CA LEU A 114 -19.35 -13.96 24.64
C LEU A 114 -19.72 -14.35 26.08
N GLY A 115 -20.74 -13.70 26.66
CA GLY A 115 -21.25 -14.00 28.00
C GLY A 115 -21.89 -15.40 28.09
N VAL A 116 -22.60 -15.84 27.05
CA VAL A 116 -23.17 -17.19 26.98
C VAL A 116 -22.08 -18.25 26.86
N ILE A 117 -21.05 -18.03 26.04
CA ILE A 117 -19.93 -18.98 25.91
C ILE A 117 -19.15 -19.09 27.23
N LEU A 118 -18.86 -17.95 27.88
CA LEU A 118 -18.18 -17.94 29.18
C LEU A 118 -19.05 -18.56 30.29
N GLY A 119 -20.37 -18.34 30.27
CA GLY A 119 -21.31 -18.94 31.20
C GLY A 119 -21.42 -20.47 31.05
N ILE A 120 -21.44 -20.98 29.81
CA ILE A 120 -21.44 -22.42 29.51
C ILE A 120 -20.11 -23.07 29.90
N LEU A 121 -18.97 -22.40 29.68
CA LEU A 121 -17.68 -22.89 30.16
C LEU A 121 -17.63 -22.89 31.70
N ALA A 122 -18.07 -21.83 32.36
CA ALA A 122 -18.07 -21.76 33.82
C ALA A 122 -18.93 -22.86 34.45
N THR A 123 -20.09 -23.19 33.89
CA THR A 123 -20.91 -24.31 34.37
C THR A 123 -20.27 -25.68 34.13
N LYS A 124 -19.53 -25.86 33.02
CA LYS A 124 -18.78 -27.10 32.77
C LYS A 124 -17.55 -27.29 33.65
N TYR A 125 -16.89 -26.21 34.05
CA TYR A 125 -15.64 -26.28 34.82
C TYR A 125 -15.80 -26.08 36.33
N PHE A 126 -16.87 -25.41 36.81
CA PHE A 126 -17.13 -25.19 38.24
C PHE A 126 -18.34 -25.96 38.79
N GLY A 127 -19.08 -26.71 37.96
CA GLY A 127 -20.24 -27.51 38.37
C GLY A 127 -19.94 -28.94 38.86
N GLN A 128 -18.66 -29.31 39.02
CA GLN A 128 -18.25 -30.54 39.71
C GLN A 128 -17.41 -30.17 40.94
N ALA A 129 -18.08 -29.73 41.99
CA ALA A 129 -17.60 -29.76 43.38
C ALA A 129 -18.78 -30.14 44.28
#